data_AF-A0AAD3P5T0-F1
#
_entry.id   AF-A0AAD3P5T0-F1
#
_cell.length_a   1.000
_cell.length_b   1.000
_cell.length_c   1.000
_cell.angle_alpha   90.00
_cell.angle_beta   90.00
_cell.angle_gamma   90.00
#
_symmetry.space_group_name_H-M   'P 1'
#
loop_
_entity.id
_entity.type
_entity.pdbx_description
1 polymer ?
#
loop_
_entity_poly.entity_id
_entity_poly.type
_entity_poly.pdbx_seq_one_letter_code
_entity_poly.pdbx_strand_id
1 'polypeptide(L)'
;MILPFLTCISFILFVKSLSLGPLPPWACDMRFLPLCFWKELPFFIPKAIKKSVSGCSTWFPWTLSMEKRNPGSNHENVENNGQISLLDLPELTLECILERLSPAALCHMAGVCSSLRERCTSDHLWQRHMEQKWGGVIGHAAYLKWQLFSASRKNSIALEGLRPQGLIRFMGHAWPFSFFRSKFDHNSKKKTSLPVDSAMSWYLALETGSFWFPAQVFNRENGHLGFLLSCYDAELSYEPQTDTFQARYPPHGRRAMAVESGVQWERLRAPPVDTSPHVLHISDCLNDLRPGDHFEIQWRRNKEFPYGWWYGVVGHLESCDGNQLNCRCHSSDTVVLEFNQYAAGSQWRRASISRKEHGEVGNEADGFYGGIRKLYKNDEISTWKMLWPTQVLE
;
A
#
# COMPACT_ATOMS: atom_id res chain seq x y z
N MET A 1 49.74 36.60 11.09
CA MET A 1 49.59 35.15 11.33
C MET A 1 48.99 34.90 12.73
N ILE A 2 47.79 35.44 13.03
CA ILE A 2 47.18 35.38 14.38
C ILE A 2 45.65 35.09 14.33
N LEU A 3 45.02 34.98 13.15
CA LEU A 3 43.57 34.69 13.08
C LEU A 3 43.12 33.22 13.26
N PRO A 4 43.93 32.14 13.09
CA PRO A 4 43.40 30.78 13.25
C PRO A 4 43.41 30.27 14.70
N PHE A 5 44.04 30.98 15.63
CA PHE A 5 44.13 30.54 17.04
C PHE A 5 42.92 30.97 17.89
N LEU A 6 42.20 32.03 17.51
CA LEU A 6 41.02 32.50 18.24
C LEU A 6 39.77 31.64 17.99
N THR A 7 39.67 30.94 16.86
CA THR A 7 38.51 30.08 16.53
C THR A 7 38.58 28.70 17.18
N CYS A 8 39.78 28.17 17.47
CA CYS A 8 39.93 26.89 18.16
C CYS A 8 39.62 26.96 19.66
N ILE A 9 39.87 28.10 20.32
CA ILE A 9 39.62 28.27 21.76
C ILE A 9 38.11 28.36 22.04
N SER A 10 37.33 28.97 21.14
CA SER A 10 35.86 29.03 21.23
C SER A 10 35.22 27.64 21.11
N PHE A 11 35.79 26.77 20.28
CA PHE A 11 35.28 25.42 20.05
C PHE A 11 35.54 24.49 21.25
N ILE A 12 36.70 24.61 21.91
CA ILE A 12 37.04 23.80 23.09
C ILE A 12 36.21 24.22 24.32
N LEU A 13 35.87 25.49 24.47
CA LEU A 13 35.01 25.97 25.57
C LEU A 13 33.55 25.56 25.39
N PHE A 14 33.04 25.47 24.15
CA PHE A 14 31.69 25.00 23.86
C PHE A 14 31.51 23.48 24.05
N VAL A 15 32.56 22.69 23.77
CA VAL A 15 32.53 21.24 24.01
C VAL A 15 32.62 20.90 25.51
N LYS A 16 33.28 21.74 26.31
CA LYS A 16 33.37 21.58 27.78
C LYS A 16 32.10 21.98 28.55
N SER A 17 31.18 22.75 27.96
CA SER A 17 29.89 23.09 28.59
C SER A 17 28.76 22.09 28.30
N LEU A 18 29.04 21.06 27.49
CA LEU A 18 28.12 19.96 27.18
C LEU A 18 28.33 18.71 28.07
N SER A 19 28.94 18.87 29.24
CA SER A 19 28.89 17.85 30.30
C SER A 19 27.48 17.77 30.88
N LEU A 20 26.58 17.09 30.18
CA LEU A 20 25.34 16.59 30.78
C LEU A 20 25.71 15.69 31.96
N GLY A 21 25.14 15.99 33.13
CA GLY A 21 25.27 15.19 34.35
C GLY A 21 24.74 13.75 34.17
N PRO A 22 24.99 12.87 35.15
CA PRO A 22 24.59 11.48 35.07
C PRO A 22 23.06 11.35 34.97
N LEU A 23 22.61 10.60 33.96
CA LEU A 23 21.21 10.21 33.78
C LEU A 23 20.78 9.16 34.84
N PRO A 24 19.50 9.12 35.24
CA PRO A 24 18.97 8.20 36.25
C PRO A 24 19.00 6.72 35.80
N PRO A 25 18.95 5.75 36.74
CA PRO A 25 19.50 4.40 36.55
C PRO A 25 18.64 3.39 35.76
N TRP A 26 17.66 3.82 34.96
CA TRP A 26 16.81 2.89 34.20
C TRP A 26 17.03 2.91 32.68
N ALA A 27 18.06 3.59 32.19
CA ALA A 27 18.41 3.69 30.77
C ALA A 27 19.72 2.94 30.39
N CYS A 28 19.92 1.74 30.94
CA CYS A 28 21.01 0.84 30.54
C CYS A 28 20.45 -0.56 30.29
N ASP A 29 20.08 -0.85 29.05
CA ASP A 29 20.33 -2.16 28.43
C ASP A 29 20.01 -2.10 26.93
N MET A 30 20.91 -1.47 26.17
CA MET A 30 21.22 -1.90 24.81
C MET A 30 22.71 -1.62 24.55
N ARG A 31 23.53 -2.60 24.89
CA ARG A 31 24.94 -2.63 24.50
C ARG A 31 25.02 -2.79 22.98
N PHE A 32 25.52 -1.76 22.32
CA PHE A 32 26.14 -1.85 21.01
C PHE A 32 27.42 -2.68 21.12
N LEU A 33 27.61 -3.63 20.20
CA LEU A 33 28.93 -4.02 19.68
C LEU A 33 28.81 -4.35 18.18
N PRO A 34 29.90 -4.16 17.40
CA PRO A 34 29.87 -3.45 16.13
C PRO A 34 30.25 -4.32 14.90
N LEU A 35 29.89 -3.81 13.72
CA LEU A 35 30.48 -4.21 12.44
C LEU A 35 31.99 -3.98 12.46
N CYS A 36 32.80 -5.02 12.23
CA CYS A 36 33.91 -5.00 11.27
C CYS A 36 34.72 -6.32 11.17
N PHE A 37 34.94 -6.70 9.91
CA PHE A 37 36.08 -7.43 9.32
C PHE A 37 36.10 -8.96 9.16
N TRP A 38 35.99 -9.31 7.87
CA TRP A 38 36.47 -10.45 7.10
C TRP A 38 37.77 -11.12 7.59
N LYS A 39 37.80 -12.47 7.54
CA LYS A 39 38.76 -13.25 6.73
C LYS A 39 38.52 -14.77 6.76
N GLU A 40 38.62 -15.37 5.57
CA GLU A 40 38.95 -16.77 5.20
C GLU A 40 37.89 -17.91 5.24
N LEU A 41 37.84 -18.61 4.09
CA LEU A 41 37.09 -19.77 3.55
C LEU A 41 37.38 -21.13 4.30
N PRO A 42 36.88 -22.34 3.94
CA PRO A 42 36.20 -22.82 2.69
C PRO A 42 35.02 -23.84 2.83
N PHE A 43 34.41 -24.18 1.68
CA PHE A 43 33.71 -25.43 1.27
C PHE A 43 32.92 -26.27 2.29
N PHE A 44 31.65 -26.58 2.00
CA PHE A 44 31.11 -27.96 1.86
C PHE A 44 29.64 -27.95 1.40
N ILE A 45 29.35 -28.66 0.32
CA ILE A 45 28.00 -29.03 -0.13
C ILE A 45 27.58 -30.30 0.64
N PRO A 46 26.30 -30.45 1.02
CA PRO A 46 25.61 -31.68 0.65
C PRO A 46 24.20 -31.48 0.06
N LYS A 47 23.83 -32.49 -0.74
CA LYS A 47 22.64 -32.63 -1.56
C LYS A 47 21.35 -32.97 -0.77
N ALA A 48 20.26 -32.49 -1.35
CA ALA A 48 18.97 -33.17 -1.59
C ALA A 48 18.01 -33.49 -0.43
N ILE A 49 16.81 -32.91 -0.51
CA ILE A 49 15.55 -33.67 -0.42
C ILE A 49 14.62 -33.26 -1.57
N LYS A 50 14.29 -34.26 -2.40
CA LYS A 50 13.24 -34.27 -3.43
C LYS A 50 11.86 -34.42 -2.77
N LYS A 51 10.84 -33.74 -3.31
CA LYS A 51 9.49 -34.23 -3.70
C LYS A 51 8.59 -33.00 -3.96
N SER A 52 8.46 -32.56 -5.22
CA SER A 52 7.46 -32.96 -6.24
C SER A 52 6.09 -32.29 -6.08
N VAL A 53 5.83 -31.28 -6.90
CA VAL A 53 4.62 -31.23 -7.71
C VAL A 53 5.05 -30.91 -9.13
N SER A 54 4.80 -31.87 -10.01
CA SER A 54 5.07 -31.89 -11.43
C SER A 54 4.03 -31.10 -12.20
N GLY A 55 4.49 -30.14 -13.02
CA GLY A 55 3.73 -29.56 -14.12
C GLY A 55 4.70 -29.34 -15.28
N CYS A 56 4.63 -30.20 -16.27
CA CYS A 56 5.52 -30.28 -17.41
C CYS A 56 5.47 -28.99 -18.26
N SER A 57 6.55 -28.20 -18.28
CA SER A 57 6.79 -27.22 -19.34
C SER A 57 7.78 -27.80 -20.33
N THR A 58 7.27 -28.57 -21.29
CA THR A 58 8.03 -28.89 -22.50
C THR A 58 8.32 -27.57 -23.23
N TRP A 59 9.58 -27.17 -23.20
CA TRP A 59 10.15 -26.14 -24.04
C TRP A 59 10.01 -26.56 -25.51
N PHE A 60 9.17 -25.84 -26.26
CA PHE A 60 9.21 -25.86 -27.72
C PHE A 60 9.99 -24.61 -28.18
N PRO A 61 11.16 -24.75 -28.81
CA PRO A 61 11.81 -23.64 -29.47
C PRO A 61 11.20 -23.49 -30.86
N TRP A 62 10.29 -22.54 -31.05
CA TRP A 62 9.97 -22.04 -32.39
C TRP A 62 11.04 -21.05 -32.81
N THR A 63 12.12 -21.56 -33.40
CA THR A 63 13.04 -20.76 -34.22
C THR A 63 12.41 -20.56 -35.60
N LEU A 64 11.81 -19.40 -35.86
CA LEU A 64 11.47 -18.98 -37.21
C LEU A 64 12.62 -18.16 -37.79
N SER A 65 13.26 -18.73 -38.81
CA SER A 65 14.26 -18.06 -39.65
C SER A 65 13.56 -16.99 -40.49
N MET A 66 13.95 -15.73 -40.32
CA MET A 66 13.53 -14.64 -41.20
C MET A 66 14.34 -14.71 -42.50
N GLU A 67 13.81 -15.39 -43.50
CA GLU A 67 14.38 -15.38 -44.85
C GLU A 67 13.90 -14.11 -45.60
N LYS A 68 14.86 -13.28 -45.99
CA LYS A 68 14.63 -12.03 -46.72
C LYS A 68 14.43 -12.36 -48.20
N ARG A 69 13.20 -12.36 -48.72
CA ARG A 69 12.93 -12.54 -50.17
C ARG A 69 12.77 -11.20 -50.87
N ASN A 70 13.49 -11.05 -51.99
CA ASN A 70 13.29 -9.99 -52.99
C ASN A 70 12.01 -10.24 -53.80
N PRO A 71 11.36 -9.19 -54.35
CA PRO A 71 10.16 -9.36 -55.16
C PRO A 71 10.54 -9.69 -56.62
N GLY A 72 10.13 -10.87 -57.08
CA GLY A 72 10.26 -11.31 -58.47
C GLY A 72 9.07 -12.18 -58.85
N SER A 73 8.44 -11.83 -59.96
CA SER A 73 7.19 -12.31 -60.56
C SER A 73 7.03 -13.84 -60.70
N ASN A 74 5.86 -14.38 -60.36
CA ASN A 74 4.81 -14.80 -61.30
C ASN A 74 3.72 -15.61 -60.58
N HIS A 75 2.49 -15.45 -61.08
CA HIS A 75 1.30 -16.16 -60.64
C HIS A 75 1.48 -17.68 -60.66
N GLU A 76 1.41 -18.30 -59.48
CA GLU A 76 0.92 -19.66 -59.32
C GLU A 76 -0.04 -19.68 -58.13
N ASN A 77 -1.23 -20.23 -58.36
CA ASN A 77 -2.28 -20.42 -57.37
C ASN A 77 -1.76 -21.34 -56.25
N VAL A 78 -1.35 -20.75 -55.14
CA VAL A 78 -1.15 -21.48 -53.89
C VAL A 78 -2.50 -21.57 -53.21
N GLU A 79 -3.07 -22.77 -53.16
CA GLU A 79 -4.13 -23.11 -52.21
C GLU A 79 -3.69 -22.61 -50.84
N ASN A 80 -4.38 -21.58 -50.35
CA ASN A 80 -4.12 -21.00 -49.05
C ASN A 80 -4.50 -22.07 -48.02
N ASN A 81 -3.51 -22.85 -47.62
CA ASN A 81 -3.62 -23.86 -46.59
C ASN A 81 -4.12 -23.14 -45.34
N GLY A 82 -5.42 -23.23 -45.07
CA GLY A 82 -6.17 -22.34 -44.18
C GLY A 82 -5.72 -22.46 -42.73
N GLN A 83 -4.59 -21.84 -42.42
CA GLN A 83 -4.17 -21.62 -41.04
C GLN A 83 -5.10 -20.57 -40.47
N ILE A 84 -6.13 -21.02 -39.75
CA ILE A 84 -7.01 -20.17 -38.97
C ILE A 84 -6.11 -19.42 -37.98
N SER A 85 -5.97 -18.11 -38.19
CA SER A 85 -5.25 -17.22 -37.29
C SER A 85 -6.10 -16.98 -36.04
N LEU A 86 -5.45 -16.69 -34.92
CA LEU A 86 -6.14 -16.26 -33.70
C LEU A 86 -7.02 -15.02 -33.94
N LEU A 87 -6.60 -14.15 -34.87
CA LEU A 87 -7.33 -12.95 -35.26
C LEU A 87 -8.54 -13.24 -36.16
N ASP A 88 -8.67 -14.46 -36.68
CA ASP A 88 -9.81 -14.87 -37.50
C ASP A 88 -10.98 -15.37 -36.64
N LEU A 89 -10.79 -15.43 -35.31
CA LEU A 89 -11.86 -15.77 -34.36
C LEU A 89 -12.90 -14.64 -34.27
N PRO A 90 -14.17 -14.97 -33.96
CA PRO A 90 -15.17 -13.98 -33.63
C PRO A 90 -14.73 -13.08 -32.47
N GLU A 91 -15.08 -11.79 -32.53
CA GLU A 91 -14.65 -10.76 -31.58
C GLU A 91 -14.83 -11.18 -30.10
N LEU A 92 -16.04 -11.64 -29.77
CA LEU A 92 -16.38 -12.09 -28.41
C LEU A 92 -15.56 -13.30 -27.96
N THR A 93 -15.24 -14.22 -28.88
CA THR A 93 -14.40 -15.39 -28.57
C THR A 93 -12.98 -14.95 -28.25
N LEU A 94 -12.45 -14.00 -29.03
CA LEU A 94 -11.11 -13.47 -28.78
C LEU A 94 -11.05 -12.70 -27.46
N GLU A 95 -12.03 -11.85 -27.18
CA GLU A 95 -12.14 -11.15 -25.90
C GLU A 95 -12.22 -12.13 -24.73
N CYS A 96 -13.05 -13.17 -24.80
CA CYS A 96 -13.14 -14.20 -23.77
C CYS A 96 -11.80 -14.93 -23.52
N ILE A 97 -10.99 -15.13 -24.57
CA ILE A 97 -9.65 -15.70 -24.43
C ILE A 97 -8.74 -14.72 -23.70
N LEU A 98 -8.72 -13.45 -24.14
CA LEU A 98 -7.86 -12.42 -23.57
C LEU A 98 -8.20 -12.13 -22.10
N GLU A 99 -9.47 -12.11 -21.73
CA GLU A 99 -9.94 -11.92 -20.35
C GLU A 99 -9.47 -13.00 -19.36
N ARG A 100 -9.10 -14.18 -19.87
CA ARG A 100 -8.62 -15.30 -19.03
C ARG A 100 -7.10 -15.33 -18.90
N LEU A 101 -6.39 -14.48 -19.62
CA LEU A 101 -4.93 -14.40 -19.55
C LEU A 101 -4.48 -13.76 -18.25
N SER A 102 -3.28 -14.10 -17.79
CA SER A 102 -2.63 -13.37 -16.71
C SER A 102 -2.11 -12.01 -17.20
N PRO A 103 -1.87 -11.04 -16.31
CA PRO A 103 -1.27 -9.76 -16.67
C PRO A 103 0.05 -9.90 -17.46
N ALA A 104 0.89 -10.86 -17.09
CA ALA A 104 2.13 -11.15 -17.83
C ALA A 104 1.86 -11.70 -19.24
N ALA A 105 0.88 -12.59 -19.39
CA ALA A 105 0.48 -13.11 -20.69
C ALA A 105 -0.15 -12.04 -21.58
N LEU A 106 -0.97 -11.13 -21.02
CA LEU A 106 -1.49 -9.96 -21.73
C LEU A 106 -0.35 -9.07 -22.27
N CYS A 107 0.66 -8.79 -21.45
CA CYS A 107 1.85 -8.05 -21.88
C CYS A 107 2.60 -8.76 -23.02
N HIS A 108 2.72 -10.08 -22.98
CA HIS A 108 3.35 -10.85 -24.07
C HIS A 108 2.52 -10.80 -25.35
N MET A 109 1.19 -10.99 -25.25
CA MET A 109 0.28 -10.94 -26.39
C MET A 109 0.26 -9.55 -27.06
N ALA A 110 0.38 -8.48 -26.27
CA ALA A 110 0.52 -7.12 -26.78
C ALA A 110 1.80 -6.90 -27.62
N GLY A 111 2.80 -7.77 -27.46
CA GLY A 111 4.05 -7.76 -28.21
C GLY A 111 3.96 -8.38 -29.60
N VAL A 112 2.95 -9.22 -29.86
CA VAL A 112 2.89 -10.09 -31.06
C VAL A 112 2.56 -9.30 -32.33
N CYS A 113 1.51 -8.47 -32.30
CA CYS A 113 1.12 -7.64 -33.44
C CYS A 113 0.38 -6.36 -32.98
N SER A 114 0.17 -5.41 -33.88
CA SER A 114 -0.53 -4.14 -33.55
C SER A 114 -1.98 -4.34 -33.11
N SER A 115 -2.71 -5.25 -33.75
CA SER A 115 -4.11 -5.54 -33.40
C SER A 115 -4.23 -6.13 -31.99
N LEU A 116 -3.40 -7.12 -31.66
CA LEU A 116 -3.37 -7.70 -30.30
C LEU A 116 -2.87 -6.69 -29.27
N ARG A 117 -1.96 -5.78 -29.64
CA ARG A 117 -1.50 -4.70 -28.77
C ARG A 117 -2.66 -3.85 -28.29
N GLU A 118 -3.44 -3.31 -29.22
CA GLU A 118 -4.58 -2.45 -28.90
C GLU A 118 -5.57 -3.16 -27.95
N ARG A 119 -5.93 -4.40 -28.29
CA ARG A 119 -6.85 -5.23 -27.48
C ARG A 119 -6.30 -5.57 -26.10
N CYS A 120 -5.05 -6.04 -26.01
CA CYS A 120 -4.42 -6.42 -24.74
C CYS A 120 -4.10 -5.22 -23.84
N THR A 121 -4.09 -4.00 -24.38
CA THR A 121 -3.91 -2.75 -23.61
C THR A 121 -5.23 -2.09 -23.21
N SER A 122 -6.37 -2.69 -23.57
CA SER A 122 -7.68 -2.11 -23.29
C SER A 122 -8.03 -2.15 -21.81
N ASP A 123 -8.62 -1.07 -21.29
CA ASP A 123 -8.79 -0.89 -19.84
C ASP A 123 -9.68 -1.96 -19.19
N HIS A 124 -10.70 -2.48 -19.89
CA HIS A 124 -11.63 -3.45 -19.31
C HIS A 124 -10.95 -4.77 -18.89
N LEU A 125 -9.95 -5.24 -19.66
CA LEU A 125 -9.17 -6.43 -19.31
C LEU A 125 -8.39 -6.22 -18.00
N TRP A 126 -7.83 -5.02 -17.83
CA TRP A 126 -7.00 -4.67 -16.67
C TRP A 126 -7.84 -4.29 -15.45
N GLN A 127 -9.03 -3.71 -15.62
CA GLN A 127 -9.95 -3.39 -14.52
C GLN A 127 -10.32 -4.64 -13.71
N ARG A 128 -10.54 -5.78 -14.38
CA ARG A 128 -10.81 -7.05 -13.69
C ARG A 128 -9.62 -7.50 -12.84
N HIS A 129 -8.41 -7.47 -13.38
CA HIS A 129 -7.20 -7.82 -12.62
C HIS A 129 -6.94 -6.85 -11.47
N MET A 130 -7.20 -5.56 -11.69
CA MET A 130 -7.12 -4.53 -10.65
C MET A 130 -8.06 -4.85 -9.49
N GLU A 131 -9.33 -5.11 -9.77
CA GLU A 131 -10.32 -5.41 -8.74
C GLU A 131 -9.95 -6.69 -7.96
N GLN A 132 -9.56 -7.74 -8.67
CA GLN A 132 -9.26 -9.05 -8.07
C GLN A 132 -8.05 -9.03 -7.13
N LYS A 133 -6.98 -8.30 -7.48
CA LYS A 133 -5.75 -8.27 -6.69
C LYS A 133 -5.68 -7.07 -5.75
N TRP A 134 -6.06 -5.90 -6.24
CA TRP A 134 -5.83 -4.63 -5.57
C TRP A 134 -7.08 -4.05 -4.93
N GLY A 135 -8.29 -4.46 -5.34
CA GLY A 135 -9.56 -3.86 -4.93
C GLY A 135 -9.81 -3.81 -3.42
N GLY A 136 -9.22 -4.72 -2.64
CA GLY A 136 -9.30 -4.69 -1.17
C GLY A 136 -8.44 -3.62 -0.50
N VAL A 137 -7.43 -3.10 -1.19
CA VAL A 137 -6.40 -2.23 -0.63
C VAL A 137 -6.40 -0.83 -1.25
N ILE A 138 -6.75 -0.71 -2.54
CA ILE A 138 -6.81 0.58 -3.22
C ILE A 138 -8.21 1.21 -3.07
N GLY A 139 -8.24 2.47 -2.65
CA GLY A 139 -9.47 3.26 -2.54
C GLY A 139 -9.53 4.42 -3.52
N HIS A 140 -10.57 5.25 -3.38
CA HIS A 140 -10.74 6.46 -4.19
C HIS A 140 -9.55 7.42 -4.08
N ALA A 141 -9.05 7.65 -2.87
CA ALA A 141 -7.84 8.45 -2.63
C ALA A 141 -6.61 7.95 -3.41
N ALA A 142 -6.42 6.63 -3.53
CA ALA A 142 -5.31 6.06 -4.28
C ALA A 142 -5.46 6.31 -5.79
N TYR A 143 -6.69 6.22 -6.31
CA TYR A 143 -6.99 6.55 -7.70
C TYR A 143 -6.73 8.03 -8.02
N LEU A 144 -7.19 8.96 -7.19
CA LEU A 144 -6.93 10.39 -7.36
C LEU A 144 -5.43 10.69 -7.35
N LYS A 145 -4.68 10.06 -6.43
CA LYS A 145 -3.23 10.20 -6.37
C LYS A 145 -2.55 9.66 -7.64
N TRP A 146 -3.04 8.55 -8.18
CA TRP A 146 -2.54 8.00 -9.45
C TRP A 146 -2.78 8.97 -10.60
N GLN A 147 -3.98 9.56 -10.71
CA GLN A 147 -4.28 10.54 -11.76
C GLN A 147 -3.31 11.73 -11.71
N LEU A 148 -3.04 12.26 -10.51
CA LEU A 148 -2.08 13.36 -10.32
C LEU A 148 -0.65 12.93 -10.68
N PHE A 149 -0.23 11.74 -10.26
CA PHE A 149 1.08 11.18 -10.59
C PHE A 149 1.28 11.02 -12.10
N SER A 150 0.27 10.47 -12.78
CA SER A 150 0.29 10.24 -14.23
C SER A 150 0.28 11.55 -15.02
N ALA A 151 -0.52 12.55 -14.60
CA ALA A 151 -0.52 13.88 -15.19
C ALA A 151 0.83 14.59 -15.04
N SER A 152 1.46 14.51 -13.87
CA SER A 152 2.81 15.07 -13.63
C SER A 152 3.86 14.46 -14.56
N ARG A 153 3.80 13.13 -14.75
CA ARG A 153 4.71 12.40 -15.63
C ARG A 153 4.50 12.72 -17.11
N LYS A 154 3.27 12.96 -17.55
CA LYS A 154 2.99 13.44 -18.91
C LYS A 154 3.63 14.80 -19.16
N ASN A 155 3.51 15.71 -18.20
CA ASN A 155 4.08 17.05 -18.30
C ASN A 155 5.63 17.03 -18.31
N SER A 156 6.26 16.15 -17.54
CA SER A 156 7.73 16.02 -17.56
C SER A 156 8.23 15.48 -18.90
N ILE A 157 7.56 14.46 -19.47
CA ILE A 157 7.91 13.90 -20.79
C ILE A 157 7.69 14.94 -21.89
N ALA A 158 6.62 15.73 -21.81
CA ALA A 158 6.35 16.81 -22.76
C ALA A 158 7.42 17.93 -22.69
N LEU A 159 7.89 18.26 -21.48
CA LEU A 159 8.93 19.28 -21.26
C LEU A 159 10.32 18.80 -21.69
N GLU A 160 10.64 17.51 -21.52
CA GLU A 160 11.88 16.91 -22.03
C GLU A 160 11.93 16.90 -23.57
N GLY A 161 10.78 16.78 -24.25
CA GLY A 161 10.68 16.90 -25.71
C GLY A 161 10.92 18.31 -26.27
N LEU A 162 10.95 19.34 -25.41
CA LEU A 162 11.10 20.75 -25.78
C LEU A 162 12.48 21.34 -25.42
N ARG A 163 13.36 20.60 -24.73
CA ARG A 163 14.71 21.10 -24.40
C ARG A 163 15.72 20.78 -25.52
N PRO A 164 16.52 21.76 -25.99
CA PRO A 164 17.70 21.47 -26.79
C PRO A 164 18.65 20.60 -25.98
N GLN A 165 19.21 19.57 -26.61
CA GLN A 165 20.18 18.64 -26.01
C GLN A 165 21.32 19.40 -25.30
N GLY A 166 21.29 19.45 -23.98
CA GLY A 166 22.32 20.10 -23.20
C GLY A 166 22.08 19.92 -21.71
N LEU A 167 22.87 19.03 -21.11
CA LEU A 167 23.12 18.90 -19.66
C LEU A 167 21.89 18.57 -18.79
N ILE A 168 21.61 17.27 -18.60
CA ILE A 168 21.52 16.64 -17.27
C ILE A 168 21.82 15.15 -17.48
N ARG A 169 23.07 14.77 -17.22
CA ARG A 169 23.52 13.40 -17.02
C ARG A 169 24.13 13.41 -15.64
N PHE A 170 23.37 13.11 -14.58
CA PHE A 170 23.87 12.56 -13.29
C PHE A 170 22.68 12.28 -12.37
N MET A 171 22.26 11.02 -12.31
CA MET A 171 22.16 10.17 -11.11
C MET A 171 21.34 8.94 -11.49
N GLY A 172 22.05 7.84 -11.76
CA GLY A 172 21.46 6.53 -11.93
C GLY A 172 21.60 5.75 -10.63
N HIS A 173 20.52 5.09 -10.23
CA HIS A 173 20.62 3.80 -9.56
C HIS A 173 19.72 2.82 -10.33
N ALA A 174 20.27 1.62 -10.51
CA ALA A 174 19.88 0.63 -11.50
C ALA A 174 18.42 0.16 -11.32
N TRP A 175 17.63 0.24 -12.40
CA TRP A 175 16.29 -0.32 -12.46
C TRP A 175 16.26 -1.41 -13.55
N PRO A 176 15.94 -2.68 -13.24
CA PRO A 176 15.98 -3.74 -14.23
C PRO A 176 14.64 -3.83 -14.96
N PHE A 177 14.34 -2.83 -15.79
CA PHE A 177 13.41 -2.99 -16.91
C PHE A 177 14.18 -2.91 -18.23
N SER A 178 15.15 -3.81 -18.39
CA SER A 178 15.79 -4.01 -19.70
C SER A 178 14.98 -4.94 -20.63
N PHE A 179 13.88 -5.54 -20.14
CA PHE A 179 13.11 -6.51 -20.92
C PHE A 179 12.15 -5.90 -21.96
N PHE A 180 11.92 -4.58 -21.96
CA PHE A 180 11.01 -3.93 -22.91
C PHE A 180 11.69 -3.03 -23.96
N ARG A 181 13.03 -2.93 -23.96
CA ARG A 181 13.73 -2.19 -25.00
C ARG A 181 14.03 -3.12 -26.18
N SER A 182 13.00 -3.41 -26.97
CA SER A 182 13.23 -4.00 -28.30
C SER A 182 14.10 -3.00 -29.08
N LYS A 183 15.31 -3.41 -29.45
CA LYS A 183 16.18 -2.68 -30.38
C LYS A 183 15.47 -2.63 -31.73
N PHE A 184 14.69 -1.58 -31.96
CA PHE A 184 14.26 -1.17 -33.29
C PHE A 184 14.91 0.17 -33.57
N ASP A 185 15.99 0.11 -34.34
CA ASP A 185 16.62 1.29 -34.90
C ASP A 185 16.05 1.57 -36.30
N HIS A 186 15.91 2.86 -36.60
CA HIS A 186 15.47 3.47 -37.86
C HIS A 186 14.05 3.16 -38.39
N ASN A 187 13.07 3.97 -37.97
CA ASN A 187 12.52 5.03 -38.83
C ASN A 187 11.51 5.90 -38.07
N SER A 188 11.59 7.20 -38.30
CA SER A 188 10.71 8.22 -37.72
C SER A 188 9.26 8.05 -38.17
N LYS A 189 8.40 7.52 -37.29
CA LYS A 189 6.95 7.79 -37.28
C LYS A 189 6.33 7.29 -35.96
N LYS A 190 5.77 8.24 -35.20
CA LYS A 190 4.86 8.11 -34.05
C LYS A 190 5.05 6.85 -33.20
N LYS A 191 5.91 6.92 -32.18
CA LYS A 191 5.73 6.09 -30.98
C LYS A 191 4.36 6.45 -30.42
N THR A 192 3.37 5.58 -30.57
CA THR A 192 2.17 5.61 -29.73
C THR A 192 2.65 5.28 -28.32
N SER A 193 2.99 6.31 -27.55
CA SER A 193 3.12 6.19 -26.11
C SER A 193 1.78 5.67 -25.59
N LEU A 194 1.81 4.55 -24.87
CA LEU A 194 0.64 4.07 -24.14
C LEU A 194 0.06 5.25 -23.32
N PRO A 195 -1.27 5.38 -23.22
CA PRO A 195 -1.85 6.42 -22.39
C PRO A 195 -1.32 6.22 -20.97
N VAL A 196 -0.58 7.20 -20.45
CA VAL A 196 -0.01 7.14 -19.09
C VAL A 196 -1.10 6.95 -18.03
N ASP A 197 -2.37 7.22 -18.37
CA ASP A 197 -3.54 7.14 -17.50
C ASP A 197 -4.38 5.85 -17.68
N SER A 198 -3.90 4.86 -18.45
CA SER A 198 -4.63 3.58 -18.63
C SER A 198 -4.68 2.73 -17.34
N ALA A 199 -5.67 1.84 -17.24
CA ALA A 199 -5.74 0.85 -16.14
C ALA A 199 -4.51 -0.07 -16.16
N MET A 200 -3.99 -0.39 -17.34
CA MET A 200 -2.75 -1.16 -17.52
C MET A 200 -1.54 -0.46 -16.88
N SER A 201 -1.33 0.82 -17.17
CA SER A 201 -0.19 1.56 -16.62
C SER A 201 -0.27 1.67 -15.10
N TRP A 202 -1.48 1.79 -14.54
CA TRP A 202 -1.69 1.79 -13.10
C TRP A 202 -1.37 0.43 -12.48
N TYR A 203 -1.91 -0.65 -13.04
CA TYR A 203 -1.64 -2.02 -12.58
C TYR A 203 -0.14 -2.32 -12.57
N LEU A 204 0.55 -2.00 -13.66
CA LEU A 204 2.00 -2.20 -13.75
C LEU A 204 2.77 -1.32 -12.77
N ALA A 205 2.33 -0.09 -12.50
CA ALA A 205 3.00 0.77 -11.53
C ALA A 205 2.92 0.21 -10.10
N LEU A 206 1.77 -0.38 -9.75
CA LEU A 206 1.53 -1.07 -8.48
C LEU A 206 2.37 -2.36 -8.38
N GLU A 207 2.29 -3.24 -9.38
CA GLU A 207 3.03 -4.51 -9.43
C GLU A 207 4.54 -4.36 -9.37
N THR A 208 5.08 -3.19 -9.71
CA THR A 208 6.52 -2.95 -9.75
C THR A 208 7.03 -2.19 -8.53
N GLY A 209 6.14 -1.78 -7.60
CA GLY A 209 6.52 -0.96 -6.46
C GLY A 209 6.96 0.46 -6.83
N SER A 210 6.60 0.92 -8.02
CA SER A 210 7.04 2.23 -8.52
C SER A 210 6.15 3.39 -8.05
N PHE A 211 4.99 3.07 -7.48
CA PHE A 211 3.98 4.02 -7.06
C PHE A 211 3.65 3.85 -5.58
N TRP A 212 3.72 4.96 -4.85
CA TRP A 212 3.29 5.05 -3.46
C TRP A 212 1.84 5.51 -3.40
N PHE A 213 1.00 4.75 -2.71
CA PHE A 213 -0.43 5.03 -2.64
C PHE A 213 -0.97 5.01 -1.20
N PRO A 214 -1.98 5.86 -0.90
CA PRO A 214 -2.61 5.90 0.40
C PRO A 214 -3.44 4.64 0.64
N ALA A 215 -3.23 4.04 1.80
CA ALA A 215 -4.05 2.97 2.32
C ALA A 215 -4.00 2.98 3.85
N GLN A 216 -4.66 2.00 4.45
CA GLN A 216 -4.70 1.85 5.89
C GLN A 216 -4.05 0.53 6.33
N VAL A 217 -3.25 0.61 7.40
CA VAL A 217 -2.53 -0.53 7.97
C VAL A 217 -3.11 -0.82 9.35
N PHE A 218 -3.64 -2.02 9.51
CA PHE A 218 -3.98 -2.58 10.81
C PHE A 218 -2.71 -2.79 11.62
N ASN A 219 -2.74 -2.30 12.86
CA ASN A 219 -1.65 -2.50 13.78
C ASN A 219 -1.62 -3.96 14.23
N ARG A 220 -0.50 -4.64 13.95
CA ARG A 220 -0.18 -5.93 14.57
C ARG A 220 0.99 -5.72 15.52
N GLU A 221 0.83 -6.30 16.70
CA GLU A 221 1.71 -6.21 17.84
C GLU A 221 3.21 -6.19 17.49
N ASN A 222 3.90 -5.13 17.92
CA ASN A 222 5.30 -5.16 18.31
C ASN A 222 5.42 -4.98 19.83
N GLY A 223 4.58 -5.69 20.60
CA GLY A 223 4.64 -5.67 22.08
C GLY A 223 4.11 -4.39 22.75
N HIS A 224 3.45 -3.48 22.03
CA HIS A 224 2.81 -2.30 22.60
C HIS A 224 1.31 -2.52 22.82
N LEU A 225 0.96 -2.96 24.04
CA LEU A 225 -0.39 -3.32 24.50
C LEU A 225 -1.45 -2.21 24.33
N GLY A 226 -1.04 -0.94 24.19
CA GLY A 226 -1.96 0.21 24.13
C GLY A 226 -2.68 0.40 22.79
N PHE A 227 -2.23 -0.21 21.70
CA PHE A 227 -2.68 0.10 20.33
C PHE A 227 -3.38 -1.07 19.63
N LEU A 228 -3.96 -1.99 20.39
CA LEU A 228 -4.66 -3.14 19.84
C LEU A 228 -5.93 -2.73 19.13
N LEU A 229 -6.26 -3.46 18.06
CA LEU A 229 -7.44 -3.21 17.23
C LEU A 229 -7.49 -1.77 16.73
N SER A 230 -6.32 -1.25 16.35
CA SER A 230 -6.17 0.06 15.74
C SER A 230 -5.73 -0.05 14.28
N CYS A 231 -6.02 1.00 13.51
CA CYS A 231 -5.67 1.11 12.10
C CYS A 231 -5.20 2.53 11.79
N TYR A 232 -4.13 2.67 10.99
CA TYR A 232 -3.50 3.95 10.69
C TYR A 232 -3.36 4.19 9.19
N ASP A 233 -3.50 5.45 8.78
CA ASP A 233 -3.21 5.86 7.42
C ASP A 233 -1.70 5.79 7.15
N ALA A 234 -1.35 5.20 6.02
CA ALA A 234 0.02 5.08 5.54
C ALA A 234 0.11 5.19 4.03
N GLU A 235 1.27 5.56 3.54
CA GLU A 235 1.65 5.45 2.14
C GLU A 235 2.30 4.10 1.90
N LEU A 236 1.74 3.29 1.01
CA LEU A 236 2.20 1.93 0.73
C LEU A 236 2.93 1.86 -0.61
N SER A 237 3.96 1.01 -0.65
CA SER A 237 4.61 0.56 -1.88
C SER A 237 4.78 -0.95 -1.83
N TYR A 238 4.37 -1.62 -2.91
CA TYR A 238 4.47 -3.07 -3.02
C TYR A 238 5.90 -3.50 -3.34
N GLU A 239 6.34 -4.59 -2.72
CA GLU A 239 7.64 -5.22 -2.92
C GLU A 239 7.44 -6.62 -3.56
N PRO A 240 7.66 -6.75 -4.87
CA PRO A 240 7.30 -7.97 -5.60
C PRO A 240 8.14 -9.19 -5.22
N GLN A 241 9.36 -8.97 -4.70
CA GLN A 241 10.27 -10.06 -4.35
C GLN A 241 9.81 -10.85 -3.13
N THR A 242 9.16 -10.16 -2.20
CA THR A 242 8.71 -10.73 -0.93
C THR A 242 7.20 -10.89 -0.85
N ASP A 243 6.45 -10.37 -1.82
CA ASP A 243 4.99 -10.27 -1.81
C ASP A 243 4.48 -9.55 -0.56
N THR A 244 5.13 -8.43 -0.24
CA THR A 244 4.81 -7.60 0.94
C THR A 244 4.85 -6.11 0.60
N PHE A 245 4.60 -5.26 1.59
CA PHE A 245 4.58 -3.81 1.43
C PHE A 245 5.58 -3.12 2.34
N GLN A 246 6.06 -1.98 1.85
CA GLN A 246 6.66 -0.95 2.67
C GLN A 246 5.58 0.08 3.00
N ALA A 247 5.39 0.37 4.28
CA ALA A 247 4.46 1.38 4.77
C ALA A 247 5.25 2.59 5.30
N ARG A 248 4.89 3.79 4.82
CA ARG A 248 5.41 5.07 5.30
C ARG A 248 4.31 5.78 6.05
N TYR A 249 4.49 5.93 7.35
CA TYR A 249 3.55 6.66 8.18
C TYR A 249 3.85 8.15 8.13
N PRO A 250 2.81 9.01 8.15
CA PRO A 250 3.01 10.46 8.17
C PRO A 250 3.94 10.87 9.32
N PRO A 251 4.78 11.89 9.14
CA PRO A 251 5.65 12.39 10.20
C PRO A 251 4.83 12.99 11.34
N HIS A 252 5.32 12.85 12.57
CA HIS A 252 4.63 13.28 13.79
C HIS A 252 5.48 14.30 14.54
N GLY A 253 5.10 15.57 14.51
CA GLY A 253 5.86 16.65 15.16
C GLY A 253 7.32 16.67 14.71
N ARG A 254 8.26 16.45 15.64
CA ARG A 254 9.71 16.39 15.36
C ARG A 254 10.23 14.99 14.99
N ARG A 255 9.39 13.96 15.01
CA ARG A 255 9.82 12.59 14.69
C ARG A 255 9.92 12.41 13.19
N ALA A 256 11.00 11.74 12.77
CA ALA A 256 11.19 11.36 11.38
C ALA A 256 10.06 10.44 10.89
N MET A 257 9.85 10.43 9.58
CA MET A 257 8.91 9.52 8.91
C MET A 257 9.23 8.07 9.28
N ALA A 258 8.29 7.39 9.94
CA ALA A 258 8.44 5.99 10.30
C ALA A 258 8.18 5.12 9.06
N VAL A 259 9.05 4.15 8.85
CA VAL A 259 8.92 3.18 7.74
C VAL A 259 8.87 1.78 8.33
N GLU A 260 7.83 1.04 7.97
CA GLU A 260 7.65 -0.35 8.32
C GLU A 260 7.81 -1.20 7.04
N SER A 261 8.65 -2.21 7.09
CA SER A 261 8.86 -3.14 5.99
C SER A 261 8.18 -4.49 6.28
N GLY A 262 7.82 -5.22 5.22
CA GLY A 262 7.25 -6.56 5.35
C GLY A 262 5.78 -6.58 5.80
N VAL A 263 5.04 -5.49 5.56
CA VAL A 263 3.60 -5.44 5.85
C VAL A 263 2.87 -6.41 4.92
N GLN A 264 2.06 -7.30 5.50
CA GLN A 264 1.34 -8.36 4.78
C GLN A 264 -0.02 -7.88 4.28
N TRP A 265 -0.54 -8.52 3.23
CA TRP A 265 -1.83 -8.20 2.62
C TRP A 265 -3.00 -8.20 3.63
N GLU A 266 -3.03 -9.12 4.59
CA GLU A 266 -4.12 -9.26 5.55
C GLU A 266 -4.18 -8.12 6.57
N ARG A 267 -3.14 -7.28 6.62
CA ARG A 267 -3.09 -6.08 7.47
C ARG A 267 -3.51 -4.83 6.73
N LEU A 268 -3.86 -4.92 5.46
CA LEU A 268 -4.15 -3.76 4.64
C LEU A 268 -5.64 -3.65 4.36
N ARG A 269 -6.11 -2.41 4.27
CA ARG A 269 -7.42 -2.09 3.70
C ARG A 269 -7.37 -0.76 2.98
N ALA A 270 -8.31 -0.58 2.05
CA ALA A 270 -8.63 0.74 1.55
C ALA A 270 -9.12 1.65 2.70
N PRO A 271 -8.79 2.95 2.70
CA PRO A 271 -9.33 3.88 3.69
C PRO A 271 -10.87 3.92 3.59
N PRO A 272 -11.61 3.76 4.70
CA PRO A 272 -13.07 3.71 4.67
C PRO A 272 -13.71 5.07 4.42
N VAL A 273 -12.95 6.15 4.64
CA VAL A 273 -13.37 7.54 4.45
C VAL A 273 -12.25 8.32 3.76
N ASP A 274 -12.61 9.26 2.91
CA ASP A 274 -11.66 10.15 2.21
C ASP A 274 -11.23 11.36 3.07
N THR A 275 -11.41 11.28 4.39
CA THR A 275 -11.08 12.37 5.31
C THR A 275 -9.58 12.38 5.59
N SER A 276 -8.96 13.56 5.62
CA SER A 276 -7.55 13.71 6.01
C SER A 276 -7.31 13.14 7.41
N PRO A 277 -6.17 12.47 7.65
CA PRO A 277 -5.84 11.90 8.97
C PRO A 277 -5.77 12.94 10.09
N HIS A 278 -5.67 14.24 9.80
CA HIS A 278 -5.63 15.31 10.81
C HIS A 278 -6.99 15.96 11.06
N VAL A 279 -8.02 15.56 10.31
CA VAL A 279 -9.35 16.14 10.36
C VAL A 279 -10.29 15.14 11.05
N LEU A 280 -11.07 15.67 11.99
CA LEU A 280 -12.09 14.88 12.68
C LEU A 280 -13.17 14.47 11.67
N HIS A 281 -13.48 13.18 11.64
CA HIS A 281 -14.57 12.64 10.83
C HIS A 281 -15.92 13.11 11.36
N ILE A 282 -16.79 13.55 10.46
CA ILE A 282 -18.14 14.00 10.78
C ILE A 282 -19.06 12.78 10.87
N SER A 283 -19.40 12.39 12.09
CA SER A 283 -20.20 11.22 12.41
C SER A 283 -21.67 11.40 11.99
N ASP A 284 -22.11 10.63 11.00
CA ASP A 284 -23.51 10.61 10.51
C ASP A 284 -24.37 9.54 11.20
N CYS A 285 -23.73 8.54 11.81
CA CYS A 285 -24.38 7.36 12.38
C CYS A 285 -24.83 7.50 13.85
N LEU A 286 -24.65 8.67 14.47
CA LEU A 286 -24.80 8.85 15.91
C LEU A 286 -26.18 8.45 16.45
N ASN A 287 -27.27 8.68 15.70
CA ASN A 287 -28.62 8.33 16.12
C ASN A 287 -28.93 6.83 15.94
N ASP A 288 -28.16 6.15 15.09
CA ASP A 288 -28.37 4.75 14.74
C ASP A 288 -27.59 3.78 15.64
N LEU A 289 -26.69 4.28 16.47
CA LEU A 289 -25.90 3.49 17.42
C LEU A 289 -26.79 2.90 18.51
N ARG A 290 -26.78 1.58 18.62
CA ARG A 290 -27.49 0.76 19.61
C ARG A 290 -26.51 -0.18 20.31
N PRO A 291 -26.77 -0.58 21.57
CA PRO A 291 -25.95 -1.58 22.23
C PRO A 291 -25.78 -2.85 21.39
N GLY A 292 -24.54 -3.35 21.32
CA GLY A 292 -24.15 -4.48 20.48
C GLY A 292 -23.70 -4.10 19.06
N ASP A 293 -23.92 -2.87 18.60
CA ASP A 293 -23.40 -2.41 17.31
C ASP A 293 -21.87 -2.31 17.33
N HIS A 294 -21.25 -2.60 16.20
CA HIS A 294 -19.81 -2.46 16.00
C HIS A 294 -19.48 -1.07 15.44
N PHE A 295 -18.39 -0.47 15.89
CA PHE A 295 -17.98 0.85 15.44
C PHE A 295 -16.47 0.97 15.30
N GLU A 296 -16.04 2.01 14.58
CA GLU A 296 -14.70 2.56 14.73
C GLU A 296 -14.75 4.01 15.14
N ILE A 297 -13.85 4.40 16.04
CA ILE A 297 -13.70 5.77 16.49
C ILE A 297 -12.30 6.29 16.21
N GLN A 298 -12.20 7.55 15.82
CA GLN A 298 -10.94 8.25 15.70
C GLN A 298 -10.37 8.54 17.07
N TRP A 299 -9.10 8.23 17.28
CA TRP A 299 -8.33 8.62 18.46
C TRP A 299 -6.95 9.14 18.06
N ARG A 300 -6.43 10.12 18.79
CA ARG A 300 -5.05 10.62 18.69
C ARG A 300 -4.50 10.97 20.05
N ARG A 301 -3.19 10.82 20.23
CA ARG A 301 -2.52 11.13 21.50
C ARG A 301 -2.54 12.62 21.84
N ASN A 302 -2.27 13.47 20.85
CA ASN A 302 -2.32 14.93 20.99
C ASN A 302 -2.59 15.57 19.62
N LYS A 303 -2.71 16.89 19.59
CA LYS A 303 -3.10 17.63 18.36
C LYS A 303 -2.06 17.61 17.24
N GLU A 304 -0.81 17.24 17.52
CA GLU A 304 0.24 17.06 16.51
C GLU A 304 0.19 15.69 15.83
N PHE A 305 -0.54 14.72 16.42
CA PHE A 305 -0.70 13.39 15.86
C PHE A 305 -1.93 13.32 14.94
N PRO A 306 -1.84 12.56 13.84
CA PRO A 306 -3.02 12.17 13.08
C PRO A 306 -3.91 11.25 13.93
N TYR A 307 -5.18 11.23 13.59
CA TYR A 307 -6.10 10.21 14.07
C TYR A 307 -5.75 8.85 13.45
N GLY A 308 -5.78 7.82 14.27
CA GLY A 308 -6.02 6.45 13.81
C GLY A 308 -7.46 6.04 14.13
N TRP A 309 -7.85 4.85 13.70
CA TRP A 309 -9.16 4.26 13.94
C TRP A 309 -9.07 3.12 14.93
N TRP A 310 -9.91 3.13 15.96
CA TRP A 310 -10.01 2.09 16.97
C TRP A 310 -11.35 1.40 16.88
N TYR A 311 -11.32 0.07 16.85
CA TYR A 311 -12.52 -0.74 16.86
C TYR A 311 -13.08 -0.92 18.27
N GLY A 312 -14.40 -0.90 18.38
CA GLY A 312 -15.13 -1.18 19.61
C GLY A 312 -16.56 -1.67 19.37
N VAL A 313 -17.28 -1.90 20.46
CA VAL A 313 -18.69 -2.32 20.49
C VAL A 313 -19.48 -1.35 21.36
N VAL A 314 -20.66 -0.94 20.91
CA VAL A 314 -21.52 -0.06 21.70
C VAL A 314 -22.02 -0.81 22.94
N GLY A 315 -21.75 -0.26 24.11
CA GLY A 315 -22.16 -0.82 25.39
C GLY A 315 -23.54 -0.38 25.83
N HIS A 316 -23.96 -0.93 26.96
CA HIS A 316 -25.13 -0.46 27.70
C HIS A 316 -24.75 0.66 28.67
N LEU A 317 -25.72 1.52 29.01
CA LEU A 317 -25.59 2.45 30.12
C LEU A 317 -25.49 1.69 31.43
N GLU A 318 -24.79 2.25 32.43
CA GLU A 318 -24.64 1.62 33.75
C GLU A 318 -26.00 1.41 34.47
N SER A 319 -26.99 2.25 34.16
CA SER A 319 -28.36 2.13 34.68
C SER A 319 -29.21 1.08 33.95
N CYS A 320 -28.70 0.45 32.89
CA CYS A 320 -29.41 -0.54 32.11
C CYS A 320 -28.95 -1.95 32.50
N ASP A 321 -29.92 -2.84 32.74
CA ASP A 321 -29.72 -4.25 33.07
C ASP A 321 -29.34 -5.14 31.86
N GLY A 322 -29.20 -4.55 30.68
CA GLY A 322 -28.92 -5.28 29.43
C GLY A 322 -30.11 -6.06 28.87
N ASN A 323 -31.30 -5.94 29.45
CA ASN A 323 -32.48 -6.67 28.98
C ASN A 323 -33.00 -6.06 27.67
N GLN A 324 -33.03 -6.87 26.60
CA GLN A 324 -33.44 -6.43 25.26
C GLN A 324 -34.85 -5.84 25.21
N LEU A 325 -35.76 -6.30 26.08
CA LEU A 325 -37.15 -5.83 26.09
C LEU A 325 -37.33 -4.45 26.75
N ASN A 326 -36.43 -4.08 27.66
CA ASN A 326 -36.52 -2.85 28.45
C ASN A 326 -35.37 -1.86 28.18
N CYS A 327 -34.46 -2.19 27.26
CA CYS A 327 -33.31 -1.36 26.95
C CYS A 327 -33.74 -0.06 26.27
N ARG A 328 -33.49 1.07 26.95
CA ARG A 328 -33.72 2.44 26.42
C ARG A 328 -32.42 3.18 26.10
N CYS A 329 -31.29 2.48 26.04
CA CYS A 329 -29.98 3.10 25.77
C CYS A 329 -29.92 3.81 24.41
N HIS A 330 -30.70 3.37 23.41
CA HIS A 330 -30.75 4.04 22.11
C HIS A 330 -31.35 5.46 22.21
N SER A 331 -32.27 5.69 23.14
CA SER A 331 -32.98 6.96 23.30
C SER A 331 -32.23 7.94 24.20
N SER A 332 -31.15 7.49 24.85
CA SER A 332 -30.28 8.34 25.66
C SER A 332 -29.37 9.19 24.77
N ASP A 333 -29.13 10.42 25.20
CA ASP A 333 -28.17 11.32 24.57
C ASP A 333 -26.73 10.81 24.72
N THR A 334 -26.45 10.00 25.75
CA THR A 334 -25.13 9.39 25.99
C THR A 334 -25.05 8.01 25.35
N VAL A 335 -23.98 7.78 24.58
CA VAL A 335 -23.61 6.47 24.03
C VAL A 335 -22.36 5.96 24.75
N VAL A 336 -22.40 4.72 25.23
CA VAL A 336 -21.25 4.06 25.85
C VAL A 336 -20.50 3.28 24.79
N LEU A 337 -19.18 3.50 24.74
CA LEU A 337 -18.26 2.85 23.83
C LEU A 337 -17.44 1.85 24.65
N GLU A 338 -17.46 0.57 24.25
CA GLU A 338 -16.72 -0.50 24.93
C GLU A 338 -15.61 -1.06 24.05
N PHE A 339 -14.42 -1.11 24.64
CA PHE A 339 -13.20 -1.65 24.07
C PHE A 339 -12.87 -2.95 24.81
N ASN A 340 -13.54 -4.03 24.40
CA ASN A 340 -13.48 -5.34 25.06
C ASN A 340 -12.10 -6.02 24.97
N GLN A 341 -11.16 -5.46 24.22
CA GLN A 341 -9.76 -5.88 24.23
C GLN A 341 -9.05 -5.55 25.56
N TYR A 342 -9.57 -4.63 26.37
CA TYR A 342 -8.98 -4.25 27.66
C TYR A 342 -9.70 -4.93 28.85
N ALA A 343 -8.95 -5.24 29.91
CA ALA A 343 -9.48 -5.80 31.15
C ALA A 343 -10.59 -4.94 31.79
N ALA A 344 -11.48 -5.58 32.56
CA ALA A 344 -12.68 -4.96 33.11
C ALA A 344 -12.41 -3.72 34.00
N GLY A 345 -11.26 -3.69 34.68
CA GLY A 345 -10.83 -2.57 35.51
C GLY A 345 -10.03 -1.48 34.79
N SER A 346 -9.76 -1.63 33.48
CA SER A 346 -8.98 -0.66 32.73
C SER A 346 -9.78 0.60 32.44
N GLN A 347 -9.19 1.77 32.69
CA GLN A 347 -9.76 3.06 32.31
C GLN A 347 -9.98 3.19 30.79
N TRP A 348 -9.25 2.42 29.99
CA TRP A 348 -9.35 2.42 28.53
C TRP A 348 -10.48 1.54 27.99
N ARG A 349 -11.14 0.77 28.87
CA ARG A 349 -12.20 -0.16 28.46
C ARG A 349 -13.49 0.55 28.06
N ARG A 350 -13.81 1.67 28.71
CA ARG A 350 -15.06 2.40 28.46
C ARG A 350 -14.79 3.87 28.18
N ALA A 351 -15.47 4.39 27.17
CA ALA A 351 -15.59 5.82 26.92
C ALA A 351 -17.06 6.18 26.68
N SER A 352 -17.38 7.47 26.72
CA SER A 352 -18.74 7.94 26.46
C SER A 352 -18.72 9.11 25.49
N ILE A 353 -19.67 9.12 24.55
CA ILE A 353 -19.88 10.24 23.62
C ILE A 353 -21.33 10.74 23.71
N SER A 354 -21.53 12.00 23.34
CA SER A 354 -22.86 12.62 23.23
C SER A 354 -23.39 12.51 21.80
N ARG A 355 -24.69 12.21 21.63
CA ARG A 355 -25.39 12.25 20.33
C ARG A 355 -25.70 13.68 19.88
N LYS A 356 -25.95 14.60 20.81
CA LYS A 356 -26.38 15.98 20.51
C LYS A 356 -25.20 16.95 20.37
N GLU A 357 -24.21 16.82 21.25
CA GLU A 357 -23.02 17.68 21.31
C GLU A 357 -21.79 16.87 20.91
N HIS A 358 -21.85 16.24 19.74
CA HIS A 358 -20.76 15.39 19.28
C HIS A 358 -19.62 16.23 18.71
N GLY A 359 -18.42 15.98 19.21
CA GLY A 359 -17.18 16.60 18.77
C GLY A 359 -15.98 15.84 19.29
N GLU A 360 -14.79 16.42 19.12
CA GLU A 360 -13.59 15.89 19.74
C GLU A 360 -13.64 16.11 21.27
N VAL A 361 -13.51 15.02 22.01
CA VAL A 361 -13.48 14.97 23.48
C VAL A 361 -12.14 14.38 23.90
N GLY A 362 -11.59 14.86 25.02
CA GLY A 362 -10.36 14.32 25.60
C GLY A 362 -9.42 15.40 26.10
N ASN A 363 -8.22 14.97 26.46
CA ASN A 363 -7.20 15.82 27.05
C ASN A 363 -5.79 15.29 26.69
N GLU A 364 -4.74 16.03 27.04
CA GLU A 364 -3.35 15.66 26.73
C GLU A 364 -2.84 14.41 27.49
N ALA A 365 -3.50 14.00 28.58
CA ALA A 365 -3.14 12.81 29.34
C ALA A 365 -3.73 11.53 28.70
N ASP A 366 -5.00 11.57 28.33
CA ASP A 366 -5.75 10.41 27.82
C ASP A 366 -5.83 10.36 26.28
N GLY A 367 -5.44 11.44 25.63
CA GLY A 367 -5.65 11.65 24.20
C GLY A 367 -7.04 12.18 23.89
N PHE A 368 -7.26 12.37 22.60
CA PHE A 368 -8.48 12.96 22.05
C PHE A 368 -9.16 11.95 21.12
N TYR A 369 -10.49 11.85 21.23
CA TYR A 369 -11.32 10.99 20.40
C TYR A 369 -12.63 11.67 20.00
N GLY A 370 -13.27 11.19 18.94
CA GLY A 370 -14.58 11.73 18.57
C GLY A 370 -15.19 11.07 17.36
N GLY A 371 -14.62 11.34 16.17
CA GLY A 371 -15.20 10.95 14.89
C GLY A 371 -15.49 9.45 14.84
N ILE A 372 -16.76 9.08 14.74
CA ILE A 372 -17.23 7.71 14.88
C ILE A 372 -17.97 7.28 13.62
N ARG A 373 -17.69 6.05 13.18
CA ARG A 373 -18.43 5.38 12.11
C ARG A 373 -18.99 4.05 12.61
N LYS A 374 -20.23 3.76 12.25
CA LYS A 374 -20.85 2.46 12.51
C LYS A 374 -20.41 1.47 11.43
N LEU A 375 -20.05 0.26 11.85
CA LEU A 375 -19.72 -0.84 10.94
C LEU A 375 -20.98 -1.65 10.63
N TYR A 376 -21.40 -1.62 9.37
CA TYR A 376 -22.58 -2.36 8.90
C TYR A 376 -22.22 -3.68 8.23
N LYS A 377 -21.05 -3.76 7.59
CA LYS A 377 -20.64 -4.92 6.79
C LYS A 377 -20.03 -6.00 7.69
N ASN A 378 -20.56 -7.22 7.58
CA ASN A 378 -20.04 -8.37 8.31
C ASN A 378 -18.58 -8.69 7.97
N ASP A 379 -18.14 -8.37 6.75
CA ASP A 379 -16.75 -8.62 6.31
C ASP A 379 -15.76 -7.71 7.07
N GLU A 380 -16.09 -6.43 7.26
CA GLU A 380 -15.27 -5.50 8.07
C GLU A 380 -15.21 -5.96 9.53
N ILE A 381 -16.35 -6.35 10.10
CA ILE A 381 -16.42 -6.85 11.48
C ILE A 381 -15.62 -8.15 11.63
N SER A 382 -15.72 -9.07 10.67
CA SER A 382 -14.97 -10.33 10.67
C SER A 382 -13.47 -10.09 10.59
N THR A 383 -13.04 -9.09 9.83
CA THR A 383 -11.62 -8.69 9.72
C THR A 383 -11.09 -8.25 11.08
N TRP A 384 -11.82 -7.39 11.80
CA TRP A 384 -11.44 -6.99 13.16
C TRP A 384 -11.42 -8.15 14.15
N LYS A 385 -12.41 -9.05 14.08
CA LYS A 385 -12.46 -10.26 14.92
C LYS A 385 -11.28 -11.21 14.67
N MET A 386 -10.79 -11.29 13.43
CA MET A 386 -9.62 -12.09 13.09
C MET A 386 -8.31 -11.45 13.58
N LEU A 387 -8.31 -10.14 13.81
CA LEU A 387 -7.21 -9.38 14.42
C LEU A 387 -7.33 -9.31 15.96
N TRP A 388 -8.35 -9.94 16.54
CA TRP A 388 -8.58 -9.91 17.98
C TRP A 388 -7.44 -10.59 18.73
N PRO A 389 -6.91 -9.99 19.81
CA PRO A 389 -5.83 -10.60 20.58
C PRO A 389 -6.30 -11.92 21.20
N THR A 390 -5.45 -12.95 21.12
CA THR A 390 -5.77 -14.29 21.65
C THR A 390 -5.82 -14.34 23.18
N GLN A 391 -5.37 -13.30 23.87
CA GLN A 391 -5.40 -13.16 25.32
C GLN A 391 -6.01 -11.81 25.70
N VAL A 392 -6.91 -11.80 26.69
CA VAL A 392 -7.38 -10.55 27.30
C VAL A 392 -6.26 -10.03 28.18
N LEU A 393 -5.78 -8.83 27.90
CA LEU A 393 -4.60 -8.27 28.56
C LEU A 393 -5.03 -7.53 29.83
N GLU A 394 -4.38 -7.87 30.95
CA GLU A 394 -4.62 -7.31 32.30
C GLU A 394 -4.27 -5.83 32.42
#